data_AF-A0A348P2W2-F1
#
_entry.id   AF-A0A348P2W2-F1
#
_cell.length_a   1.000
_cell.length_b   1.000
_cell.length_c   1.000
_cell.angle_alpha   90.00
_cell.angle_beta   90.00
_cell.angle_gamma   90.00
#
_symmetry.space_group_name_H-M   'P 1'
#
loop_
_entity.id
_entity.type
_entity.pdbx_description
1 polymer ?
#
loop_
_entity_poly.entity_id
_entity_poly.type
_entity_poly.pdbx_seq_one_letter_code
_entity_poly.pdbx_strand_id
1 'polypeptide(L)'
;SIKDIYPVLLNHMEHLDATEPLKKSGIIGVSWASSGGEAAGVFSDHYLAADGIENVIKVLEELEDEKLNDLDFIELNACPGGCVGGPLTVENPYVAKARINRLRKYMPISCNHLNTTEIPKALIWQKPLEPVSVMRLADDVREAMVRMAKMNELVAALPGLDCGTCGAPSCKDLAEDIVRGKASIEDCVFFTSVNTHGSGTIPIPAPFRRSEESEENKSEKE
;
A
#
# COMPACT_ATOMS: atom_id res chain seq x y z
N SER A 1 -8.85 -19.27 2.72
CA SER A 1 -8.97 -17.94 3.36
C SER A 1 -8.57 -18.03 4.83
N ILE A 2 -8.32 -16.91 5.54
CA ILE A 2 -8.01 -16.94 6.99
C ILE A 2 -9.15 -17.65 7.76
N LYS A 3 -10.40 -17.51 7.31
CA LYS A 3 -11.57 -18.22 7.84
C LYS A 3 -11.47 -19.73 7.76
N ASP A 4 -10.83 -20.27 6.71
CA ASP A 4 -10.69 -21.71 6.51
C ASP A 4 -9.52 -22.28 7.33
N ILE A 5 -8.48 -21.48 7.53
CA ILE A 5 -7.28 -21.87 8.28
C ILE A 5 -7.52 -21.77 9.79
N TYR A 6 -8.30 -20.79 10.24
CA TYR A 6 -8.51 -20.50 11.65
C TYR A 6 -9.04 -21.70 12.47
N PRO A 7 -10.10 -22.44 12.04
CA PRO A 7 -10.60 -23.60 12.79
C PRO A 7 -9.58 -24.75 12.87
N VAL A 8 -8.81 -24.96 11.79
CA VAL A 8 -7.75 -25.98 11.75
C VAL A 8 -6.67 -25.65 12.76
N LEU A 9 -6.21 -24.39 12.79
CA LEU A 9 -5.22 -23.92 13.77
C LEU A 9 -5.76 -24.01 15.20
N LEU A 10 -7.00 -23.59 15.44
CA LEU A 10 -7.60 -23.62 16.77
C LEU A 10 -7.60 -25.03 17.37
N ASN A 11 -7.98 -26.03 16.57
CA ASN A 11 -7.94 -27.44 17.00
C ASN A 11 -6.52 -27.87 17.43
N HIS A 12 -5.48 -27.45 16.71
CA HIS A 12 -4.10 -27.76 17.11
C HIS A 12 -3.63 -26.96 18.33
N MET A 13 -4.07 -25.72 18.48
CA MET A 13 -3.68 -24.84 19.59
C MET A 13 -4.17 -25.34 20.96
N GLU A 14 -5.31 -26.04 21.01
CA GLU A 14 -5.88 -26.60 22.25
C GLU A 14 -5.08 -27.78 22.82
N HIS A 15 -4.20 -28.39 22.02
CA HIS A 15 -3.45 -29.61 22.37
C HIS A 15 -1.95 -29.35 22.60
N LEU A 16 -1.57 -28.10 22.89
CA LEU A 16 -0.16 -27.75 23.13
C LEU A 16 0.22 -27.97 24.60
N ASP A 17 1.11 -28.92 24.86
CA ASP A 17 1.61 -29.24 26.21
C ASP A 17 2.59 -28.19 26.75
N ALA A 18 3.34 -27.52 25.86
CA ALA A 18 4.28 -26.47 26.21
C ALA A 18 4.17 -25.32 25.19
N THR A 19 4.08 -24.08 25.69
CA THR A 19 4.00 -22.88 24.85
C THR A 19 5.21 -22.00 25.07
N GLU A 20 5.84 -21.57 23.98
CA GLU A 20 6.89 -20.56 24.02
C GLU A 20 6.25 -19.16 23.88
N PRO A 21 6.57 -18.20 24.77
CA PRO A 21 6.12 -16.83 24.62
C PRO A 21 6.84 -16.14 23.46
N LEU A 22 6.22 -16.17 22.27
CA LEU A 22 6.75 -15.51 21.05
C LEU A 22 6.44 -14.01 20.98
N LYS A 23 5.86 -13.42 22.03
CA LYS A 23 5.45 -12.02 22.03
C LYS A 23 6.67 -11.09 22.04
N LYS A 24 6.82 -10.31 20.97
CA LYS A 24 7.86 -9.27 20.82
C LYS A 24 7.31 -7.84 20.73
N SER A 25 6.01 -7.66 20.95
CA SER A 25 5.33 -6.35 20.83
C SER A 25 4.77 -5.87 22.16
N GLY A 26 4.93 -4.57 22.42
CA GLY A 26 4.30 -3.88 23.55
C GLY A 26 2.90 -3.35 23.23
N ILE A 27 2.37 -2.51 24.12
CA ILE A 27 1.11 -1.77 23.96
C ILE A 27 1.14 -0.99 22.64
N ILE A 28 2.21 -0.23 22.38
CA ILE A 28 2.30 0.62 21.19
C ILE A 28 2.14 -0.23 19.93
N GLY A 29 2.99 -1.25 19.75
CA GLY A 29 2.98 -2.07 18.54
C GLY A 29 1.69 -2.88 18.32
N VAL A 30 1.05 -3.39 19.37
CA VAL A 30 -0.24 -4.07 19.20
C VAL A 30 -1.38 -3.08 18.96
N SER A 31 -1.21 -1.82 19.39
CA SER A 31 -2.24 -0.80 19.20
C SER A 31 -2.43 -0.42 17.74
N TRP A 32 -1.36 -0.50 16.93
CA TRP A 32 -1.37 -0.25 15.48
C TRP A 32 -2.39 -1.09 14.70
N ALA A 33 -2.85 -2.22 15.27
CA ALA A 33 -3.87 -3.03 14.64
C ALA A 33 -5.23 -2.30 14.47
N SER A 34 -5.49 -1.28 15.28
CA SER A 34 -6.73 -0.49 15.23
C SER A 34 -6.45 0.95 14.87
N SER A 35 -7.37 1.60 14.16
CA SER A 35 -7.25 3.02 13.82
C SER A 35 -7.10 3.91 15.07
N GLY A 36 -6.21 4.89 14.96
CA GLY A 36 -5.71 5.77 16.02
C GLY A 36 -4.59 5.13 16.86
N GLY A 37 -4.19 3.91 16.52
CA GLY A 37 -3.20 3.14 17.26
C GLY A 37 -1.77 3.54 16.97
N GLU A 38 -1.50 3.97 15.74
CA GLU A 38 -0.18 4.45 15.32
C GLU A 38 0.05 5.85 15.86
N ALA A 39 -0.95 6.73 15.69
CA ALA A 39 -0.89 8.11 16.15
C ALA A 39 -0.74 8.22 17.67
N ALA A 40 -1.44 7.38 18.44
CA ALA A 40 -1.23 7.30 19.89
C ALA A 40 0.20 6.89 20.27
N GLY A 41 0.93 6.22 19.39
CA GLY A 41 2.34 5.84 19.56
C GLY A 41 3.34 6.95 19.24
N VAL A 42 2.91 8.03 18.58
CA VAL A 42 3.74 9.21 18.26
C VAL A 42 3.90 10.12 19.49
N PHE A 43 2.97 10.04 20.46
CA PHE A 43 2.95 10.89 21.65
C PHE A 43 2.90 12.41 21.35
N SER A 44 2.28 12.77 20.22
CA SER A 44 1.90 14.16 19.90
C SER A 44 0.38 14.30 20.03
N ASP A 45 -0.09 15.49 20.39
CA ASP A 45 -1.51 15.86 20.37
C ASP A 45 -1.90 16.49 19.01
N HIS A 46 -0.91 16.81 18.17
CA HIS A 46 -1.08 17.37 16.83
C HIS A 46 -1.13 16.26 15.79
N TYR A 47 -2.17 15.43 15.86
CA TYR A 47 -2.37 14.36 14.87
C TYR A 47 -3.82 14.26 14.40
N LEU A 48 -3.98 13.64 13.24
CA LEU A 48 -5.27 13.20 12.73
C LEU A 48 -5.20 11.69 12.47
N ALA A 49 -6.25 10.97 12.86
CA ALA A 49 -6.42 9.56 12.51
C ALA A 49 -7.74 9.38 11.78
N ALA A 50 -7.69 8.80 10.58
CA ALA A 50 -8.86 8.50 9.76
C ALA A 50 -8.83 7.05 9.28
N ASP A 51 -10.00 6.43 9.20
CA ASP A 51 -10.17 5.09 8.69
C ASP A 51 -11.32 4.96 7.70
N GLY A 52 -11.20 3.97 6.82
CA GLY A 52 -12.08 3.77 5.68
C GLY A 52 -11.64 4.58 4.47
N ILE A 53 -11.48 3.91 3.32
CA ILE A 53 -10.90 4.50 2.11
C ILE A 53 -11.59 5.82 1.69
N GLU A 54 -12.93 5.89 1.79
CA GLU A 54 -13.70 7.11 1.45
C GLU A 54 -13.39 8.30 2.36
N ASN A 55 -13.11 8.05 3.64
CA ASN A 55 -12.73 9.12 4.57
C ASN A 55 -11.28 9.53 4.36
N VAL A 56 -10.41 8.55 4.09
CA VAL A 56 -8.99 8.78 3.77
C VAL A 56 -8.86 9.68 2.54
N ILE A 57 -9.64 9.43 1.48
CA ILE A 57 -9.64 10.26 0.27
C ILE A 57 -9.97 11.72 0.64
N LYS A 58 -11.05 11.96 1.39
CA LYS A 58 -11.45 13.32 1.81
C LYS A 58 -10.38 14.03 2.64
N VAL A 59 -9.71 13.30 3.53
CA VAL A 59 -8.62 13.86 4.34
C VAL A 59 -7.46 14.27 3.45
N LEU A 60 -7.11 13.46 2.45
CA LEU A 60 -6.06 13.80 1.49
C LEU A 60 -6.45 15.01 0.61
N GLU A 61 -7.71 15.10 0.18
CA GLU A 61 -8.23 16.28 -0.53
C GLU A 61 -8.13 17.55 0.33
N GLU A 62 -8.50 17.50 1.62
CA GLU A 62 -8.34 18.64 2.53
C GLU A 62 -6.87 18.99 2.80
N LEU A 63 -5.99 17.98 2.81
CA LEU A 63 -4.55 18.18 2.95
C LEU A 63 -3.98 18.89 1.72
N GLU A 64 -4.38 18.49 0.51
CA GLU A 64 -4.00 19.14 -0.76
C GLU A 64 -4.50 20.59 -0.83
N ASP A 65 -5.67 20.88 -0.26
CA ASP A 65 -6.24 22.23 -0.14
C ASP A 65 -5.56 23.11 0.94
N GLU A 66 -4.47 22.64 1.56
CA GLU A 66 -3.77 23.33 2.66
C GLU A 66 -4.69 23.65 3.86
N LYS A 67 -5.71 22.83 4.13
CA LYS A 67 -6.64 23.02 5.27
C LYS A 67 -6.15 22.39 6.57
N LEU A 68 -5.17 21.49 6.50
CA LEU A 68 -4.68 20.66 7.60
C LEU A 68 -3.23 20.98 8.01
N ASN A 69 -2.93 22.27 8.24
CA ASN A 69 -1.54 22.74 8.45
C ASN A 69 -1.01 22.58 9.88
N ASP A 70 -1.88 22.36 10.87
CA ASP A 70 -1.52 22.31 12.30
C ASP A 70 -1.29 20.88 12.82
N LEU A 71 -0.92 19.95 11.93
CA LEU A 71 -0.70 18.53 12.22
C LEU A 71 0.75 18.13 12.02
N ASP A 72 1.31 17.40 12.99
CA ASP A 72 2.63 16.77 12.88
C ASP A 72 2.56 15.38 12.24
N PHE A 73 1.41 14.71 12.33
CA PHE A 73 1.23 13.33 11.90
C PHE A 73 -0.20 13.02 11.45
N ILE A 74 -0.34 12.23 10.38
CA ILE A 74 -1.64 11.77 9.88
C ILE A 74 -1.60 10.25 9.74
N GLU A 75 -2.47 9.55 10.47
CA GLU A 75 -2.70 8.11 10.35
C GLU A 75 -3.89 7.86 9.41
N LEU A 76 -3.66 7.12 8.33
CA LEU A 76 -4.67 6.82 7.31
C LEU A 76 -4.80 5.31 7.12
N ASN A 77 -5.91 4.72 7.57
CA ASN A 77 -6.17 3.29 7.37
C ASN A 77 -7.26 3.08 6.30
N ALA A 78 -6.97 2.29 5.27
CA ALA A 78 -7.97 1.97 4.25
C ALA A 78 -9.17 1.19 4.80
N CYS A 79 -8.94 0.33 5.81
CA CYS A 79 -9.97 -0.54 6.38
C CYS A 79 -10.68 0.16 7.55
N PRO A 80 -12.04 0.09 7.63
CA PRO A 80 -12.78 0.63 8.76
C PRO A 80 -12.32 0.05 10.10
N GLY A 81 -12.01 0.90 11.06
CA GLY A 81 -11.48 0.52 12.38
C GLY A 81 -10.02 0.05 12.40
N GLY A 82 -9.29 0.16 11.28
CA GLY A 82 -7.89 -0.28 11.14
C GLY A 82 -7.76 -1.71 10.61
N CYS A 83 -6.56 -2.29 10.71
CA CYS A 83 -6.27 -3.64 10.24
C CYS A 83 -7.20 -4.73 10.82
N VAL A 84 -7.66 -4.56 12.06
CA VAL A 84 -8.65 -5.46 12.70
C VAL A 84 -10.00 -5.52 11.98
N GLY A 85 -10.35 -4.51 11.18
CA GLY A 85 -11.56 -4.49 10.37
C GLY A 85 -11.32 -4.82 8.90
N GLY A 86 -10.14 -5.34 8.57
CA GLY A 86 -9.81 -5.72 7.21
C GLY A 86 -10.71 -6.84 6.66
N PRO A 87 -10.97 -6.87 5.34
CA PRO A 87 -11.92 -7.80 4.72
C PRO A 87 -11.49 -9.28 4.80
N LEU A 88 -10.23 -9.54 5.11
CA LEU A 88 -9.69 -10.89 5.28
C LEU A 88 -9.76 -11.38 6.73
N THR A 89 -10.24 -10.57 7.67
CA THR A 89 -10.42 -10.96 9.06
C THR A 89 -11.69 -11.83 9.24
N VAL A 90 -11.71 -12.65 10.28
CA VAL A 90 -12.78 -13.64 10.52
C VAL A 90 -13.81 -13.20 11.55
N GLU A 91 -13.42 -12.27 12.42
CA GLU A 91 -14.20 -11.79 13.55
C GLU A 91 -14.90 -10.48 13.17
N ASN A 92 -15.99 -10.15 13.85
CA ASN A 92 -16.58 -8.83 13.70
C ASN A 92 -15.55 -7.72 14.05
N PRO A 93 -15.37 -6.69 13.21
CA PRO A 93 -14.36 -5.64 13.43
C PRO A 93 -14.44 -4.95 14.79
N TYR A 94 -15.64 -4.66 15.28
CA TYR A 94 -15.86 -4.00 16.56
C TYR A 94 -15.50 -4.91 17.74
N VAL A 95 -15.83 -6.19 17.63
CA VAL A 95 -15.45 -7.22 18.62
C VAL A 95 -13.94 -7.42 18.64
N ALA A 96 -13.30 -7.51 17.47
CA ALA A 96 -11.86 -7.62 17.33
C ALA A 96 -11.15 -6.40 17.94
N LYS A 97 -11.61 -5.18 17.65
CA LYS A 97 -11.10 -3.93 18.25
C LYS A 97 -11.24 -3.94 19.78
N ALA A 98 -12.40 -4.33 20.31
CA ALA A 98 -12.61 -4.44 21.76
C ALA A 98 -11.66 -5.47 22.40
N ARG A 99 -11.40 -6.60 21.73
CA ARG A 99 -10.47 -7.62 22.20
C ARG A 99 -9.02 -7.11 22.24
N ILE A 100 -8.58 -6.40 21.19
CA ILE A 100 -7.26 -5.75 21.16
C ILE A 100 -7.14 -4.73 22.30
N ASN A 101 -8.16 -3.91 22.53
CA ASN A 101 -8.20 -2.93 23.63
C ASN A 101 -8.12 -3.57 25.02
N ARG A 102 -8.68 -4.78 25.20
CA ARG A 102 -8.53 -5.54 26.44
C ARG A 102 -7.12 -6.14 26.58
N LEU A 103 -6.58 -6.71 25.50
CA LEU A 103 -5.26 -7.34 25.48
C LEU A 103 -4.17 -6.36 25.90
N ARG A 104 -4.21 -5.13 25.38
CA ARG A 104 -3.20 -4.09 25.67
C ARG A 104 -3.08 -3.68 27.14
N LYS A 105 -4.11 -3.85 27.97
CA LYS A 105 -4.06 -3.49 29.40
C LYS A 105 -2.98 -4.23 30.20
N TYR A 106 -2.58 -5.41 29.74
CA TYR A 106 -1.64 -6.30 30.45
C TYR A 106 -0.28 -6.39 29.75
N MET A 107 0.05 -5.44 28.88
CA MET A 107 1.28 -5.46 28.08
C MET A 107 2.27 -4.39 28.53
N PRO A 108 3.58 -4.62 28.38
CA PRO A 108 4.56 -3.55 28.55
C PRO A 108 4.38 -2.49 27.46
N ILE A 109 4.78 -1.24 27.71
CA ILE A 109 4.60 -0.12 26.77
C ILE A 109 5.27 -0.42 25.41
N SER A 110 6.56 -0.77 25.45
CA SER A 110 7.36 -1.20 24.30
C SER A 110 8.23 -2.40 24.66
N CYS A 111 8.44 -3.28 23.69
CA CYS A 111 9.38 -4.40 23.76
C CYS A 111 10.62 -4.17 22.88
N ASN A 112 10.63 -3.11 22.06
CA ASN A 112 11.69 -2.80 21.11
C ASN A 112 12.44 -1.57 21.61
N HIS A 113 13.51 -1.83 22.37
CA HIS A 113 14.43 -0.79 22.82
C HIS A 113 15.72 -0.91 22.05
N LEU A 114 16.28 0.21 21.61
CA LEU A 114 17.64 0.22 21.09
C LEU A 114 18.59 0.03 22.26
N ASN A 115 19.54 -0.90 22.12
CA ASN A 115 20.60 -1.10 23.12
C ASN A 115 21.65 0.03 23.09
N THR A 116 21.49 0.98 22.17
CA THR A 116 22.39 2.09 21.90
C THR A 116 21.62 3.41 21.91
N THR A 117 22.30 4.50 22.22
CA THR A 117 21.75 5.86 22.14
C THR A 117 21.62 6.37 20.71
N GLU A 118 22.35 5.76 19.78
CA GLU A 118 22.32 6.12 18.36
C GLU A 118 21.28 5.27 17.60
N ILE A 119 20.54 5.92 16.72
CA ILE A 119 19.63 5.27 15.79
C ILE A 119 20.47 4.56 14.72
N PRO A 120 20.31 3.23 14.51
CA PRO A 120 21.01 2.51 13.46
C PRO A 120 20.81 3.18 12.09
N LYS A 121 21.88 3.29 11.30
CA LYS A 121 21.83 3.87 9.95
C LYS A 121 20.77 3.23 9.04
N ALA A 122 20.42 1.96 9.29
CA ALA A 122 19.37 1.26 8.56
C ALA A 122 17.95 1.79 8.82
N LEU A 123 17.73 2.54 9.91
CA LEU A 123 16.44 3.15 10.27
C LEU A 123 16.35 4.62 9.86
N ILE A 124 17.42 5.18 9.28
CA ILE A 124 17.48 6.58 8.86
C ILE A 124 17.33 6.64 7.34
N TRP A 125 16.67 7.69 6.84
CA TRP A 125 16.60 7.98 5.41
C TRP A 125 17.99 7.98 4.78
N GLN A 126 18.20 7.09 3.82
CA GLN A 126 19.47 6.97 3.08
C GLN A 126 19.53 7.93 1.89
N LYS A 127 18.36 8.42 1.44
CA LYS A 127 18.19 9.39 0.37
C LYS A 127 17.19 10.45 0.83
N PRO A 128 17.32 11.70 0.37
CA PRO A 128 16.32 12.73 0.63
C PRO A 128 14.96 12.32 0.04
N LEU A 129 13.90 12.81 0.66
CA LEU A 129 12.55 12.67 0.12
C LEU A 129 12.38 13.69 -1.02
N GLU A 130 12.27 13.19 -2.24
CA GLU A 130 12.04 14.01 -3.42
C GLU A 130 10.55 14.01 -3.79
N PRO A 131 9.95 15.16 -4.15
CA PRO A 131 8.56 15.23 -4.57
C PRO A 131 8.37 14.50 -5.90
N VAL A 132 7.36 13.63 -5.96
CA VAL A 132 6.99 12.93 -7.20
C VAL A 132 5.85 13.69 -7.88
N SER A 133 6.11 14.21 -9.08
CA SER A 133 5.06 14.80 -9.93
C SER A 133 4.20 13.68 -10.53
N VAL A 134 3.10 13.33 -9.86
CA VAL A 134 2.18 12.27 -10.32
C VAL A 134 1.22 12.71 -11.44
N MET A 135 1.02 14.01 -11.65
CA MET A 135 0.00 14.53 -12.60
C MET A 135 0.53 15.01 -13.96
N ARG A 136 1.84 14.95 -14.22
CA ARG A 136 2.44 15.43 -15.48
C ARG A 136 2.77 14.27 -16.41
N LEU A 137 2.15 14.26 -17.59
CA LEU A 137 2.46 13.32 -18.66
C LEU A 137 3.75 13.66 -19.41
N ALA A 138 4.06 14.95 -19.56
CA ALA A 138 5.29 15.49 -20.14
C ALA A 138 5.49 16.94 -19.68
N ASP A 139 6.70 17.48 -19.84
CA ASP A 139 6.98 18.89 -19.55
C ASP A 139 6.44 19.85 -20.61
N ASP A 140 6.44 19.41 -21.88
CA ASP A 140 5.85 20.17 -22.98
C ASP A 140 4.36 19.86 -23.17
N VAL A 141 3.54 20.90 -23.29
CA VAL A 141 2.08 20.76 -23.42
C VAL A 141 1.68 20.00 -24.69
N ARG A 142 2.37 20.22 -25.81
CA ARG A 142 2.07 19.53 -27.06
C ARG A 142 2.39 18.04 -26.93
N GLU A 143 3.52 17.71 -26.33
CA GLU A 143 3.86 16.33 -26.02
C GLU A 143 2.84 15.68 -25.06
N ALA A 144 2.43 16.40 -24.01
CA ALA A 144 1.40 15.91 -23.09
C ALA A 144 0.07 15.63 -23.81
N MET A 145 -0.34 16.47 -24.75
CA MET A 145 -1.55 16.25 -25.56
C MET A 145 -1.42 15.01 -26.46
N VAL A 146 -0.24 14.77 -27.06
CA VAL A 146 0.02 13.57 -27.86
C VAL A 146 -0.02 12.32 -26.98
N ARG A 147 0.63 12.33 -25.82
CA ARG A 147 0.58 11.21 -24.85
C ARG A 147 -0.84 10.97 -24.35
N MET A 148 -1.63 12.01 -24.10
CA MET A 148 -3.03 11.88 -23.69
C MET A 148 -3.90 11.25 -24.78
N ALA A 149 -3.72 11.62 -26.05
CA ALA A 149 -4.41 10.98 -27.16
C ALA A 149 -4.05 9.49 -27.24
N LYS A 150 -2.76 9.15 -27.09
CA LYS A 150 -2.30 7.76 -27.11
C LYS A 150 -2.85 6.95 -25.95
N MET A 151 -2.92 7.55 -24.76
CA MET A 151 -3.49 6.93 -23.57
C MET A 151 -4.95 6.55 -23.79
N ASN A 152 -5.76 7.43 -24.42
CA ASN A 152 -7.17 7.13 -24.72
C ASN A 152 -7.32 5.97 -25.70
N GLU A 153 -6.45 5.86 -26.72
CA GLU A 153 -6.43 4.69 -27.61
C GLU A 153 -6.13 3.39 -26.85
N LEU A 154 -5.15 3.43 -25.94
CA LEU A 154 -4.78 2.27 -25.12
C LEU A 154 -5.90 1.85 -24.17
N VAL A 155 -6.57 2.81 -23.53
CA VAL A 155 -7.73 2.53 -22.67
C VAL A 155 -8.84 1.82 -23.46
N ALA A 156 -9.09 2.25 -24.70
CA ALA A 156 -10.08 1.62 -25.56
C ALA A 156 -9.68 0.21 -26.03
N ALA A 157 -8.37 -0.08 -26.12
CA ALA A 157 -7.85 -1.39 -26.49
C ALA A 157 -7.77 -2.37 -25.29
N LEU A 158 -7.68 -1.84 -24.07
CA LEU A 158 -7.64 -2.62 -22.84
C LEU A 158 -9.05 -3.05 -22.38
N PRO A 159 -9.17 -4.06 -21.50
CA PRO A 159 -10.46 -4.57 -21.04
C PRO A 159 -11.35 -3.58 -20.29
N GLY A 160 -10.82 -2.42 -19.86
CA GLY A 160 -11.56 -1.44 -19.06
C GLY A 160 -11.91 -1.92 -17.64
N LEU A 161 -11.02 -2.70 -17.01
CA LEU A 161 -11.20 -3.30 -15.69
C LEU A 161 -10.25 -2.70 -14.64
N ASP A 162 -10.71 -2.66 -13.38
CA ASP A 162 -9.96 -2.22 -12.19
C ASP A 162 -9.49 -3.41 -11.35
N CYS A 163 -8.79 -4.34 -12.00
CA CYS A 163 -8.45 -5.65 -11.42
C CYS A 163 -7.12 -5.70 -10.66
N GLY A 164 -6.20 -4.74 -10.87
CA GLY A 164 -4.88 -4.74 -10.21
C GLY A 164 -3.88 -5.80 -10.69
N THR A 165 -4.26 -6.76 -11.55
CA THR A 165 -3.43 -7.94 -11.86
C THR A 165 -2.08 -7.62 -12.49
N CYS A 166 -1.97 -6.51 -13.22
CA CYS A 166 -0.74 -6.06 -13.86
C CYS A 166 0.09 -5.08 -13.02
N GLY A 167 -0.28 -4.87 -11.75
CA GLY A 167 0.34 -3.89 -10.87
C GLY A 167 -0.19 -2.46 -11.02
N ALA A 168 -1.01 -2.17 -12.05
CA ALA A 168 -1.77 -0.93 -12.15
C ALA A 168 -3.20 -1.10 -11.59
N PRO A 169 -3.73 -0.12 -10.82
CA PRO A 169 -5.06 -0.20 -10.23
C PRO A 169 -6.18 -0.34 -11.27
N SER A 170 -6.10 0.44 -12.34
CA SER A 170 -7.04 0.42 -13.48
C SER A 170 -6.34 0.23 -14.81
N CYS A 171 -7.11 -0.13 -15.85
CA CYS A 171 -6.61 -0.10 -17.23
C CYS A 171 -6.17 1.31 -17.68
N LYS A 172 -6.74 2.37 -17.09
CA LYS A 172 -6.32 3.75 -17.34
C LYS A 172 -4.93 4.01 -16.79
N ASP A 173 -4.63 3.53 -15.58
CA ASP A 173 -3.31 3.66 -14.98
C ASP A 173 -2.26 2.84 -15.73
N LEU A 174 -2.63 1.65 -16.23
CA LEU A 174 -1.74 0.89 -17.13
C LEU A 174 -1.47 1.65 -18.43
N ALA A 175 -2.48 2.27 -19.03
CA ALA A 175 -2.31 3.08 -20.23
C ALA A 175 -1.40 4.29 -19.97
N GLU A 176 -1.52 4.93 -18.81
CA GLU A 176 -0.61 5.98 -18.36
C GLU A 176 0.83 5.47 -18.25
N ASP A 177 1.03 4.33 -17.56
CA ASP A 177 2.36 3.72 -17.41
C ASP A 177 2.99 3.39 -18.78
N ILE A 178 2.20 2.96 -19.76
CA ILE A 178 2.68 2.66 -21.12
C ILE A 178 3.13 3.95 -21.84
N VAL A 179 2.33 5.03 -21.81
CA VAL A 179 2.72 6.28 -22.47
C VAL A 179 3.90 6.97 -21.78
N ARG A 180 4.18 6.61 -20.53
CA ARG A 180 5.38 7.02 -19.77
C ARG A 180 6.58 6.07 -19.94
N GLY A 181 6.46 5.02 -20.76
CA GLY A 181 7.53 4.05 -20.99
C GLY A 181 7.80 3.07 -19.83
N LYS A 182 6.95 3.08 -18.80
CA LYS A 182 7.09 2.25 -17.58
C LYS A 182 6.55 0.83 -17.74
N ALA A 183 5.62 0.65 -18.67
CA ALA A 183 4.89 -0.59 -18.88
C ALA A 183 4.75 -0.92 -20.37
N SER A 184 4.28 -2.12 -20.67
CA SER A 184 3.90 -2.55 -22.02
C SER A 184 2.45 -3.02 -22.04
N ILE A 185 1.79 -3.00 -23.20
CA ILE A 185 0.40 -3.49 -23.31
C ILE A 185 0.30 -4.99 -22.98
N GLU A 186 1.39 -5.73 -23.22
CA GLU A 186 1.50 -7.15 -22.92
C GLU A 186 1.55 -7.46 -21.41
N ASP A 187 1.77 -6.45 -20.55
CA ASP A 187 1.67 -6.61 -19.09
C ASP A 187 0.23 -6.92 -18.66
N CYS A 188 -0.77 -6.58 -19.49
CA CYS A 188 -2.15 -6.96 -19.23
C CYS A 188 -2.38 -8.43 -19.58
N VAL A 189 -2.51 -9.27 -18.55
CA VAL A 189 -2.77 -10.72 -18.70
C VAL A 189 -4.00 -11.01 -19.58
N PHE A 190 -5.04 -10.18 -19.51
CA PHE A 190 -6.26 -10.35 -20.29
C PHE A 190 -6.02 -10.03 -21.76
N PHE A 191 -5.36 -8.91 -22.05
CA PHE A 191 -4.99 -8.54 -23.41
C PHE A 191 -4.10 -9.60 -24.05
N THR A 192 -3.08 -10.06 -23.34
CA THR A 192 -2.13 -11.05 -23.85
C THR A 192 -2.77 -12.42 -24.02
N SER A 193 -3.63 -12.84 -23.08
CA SER A 193 -4.33 -14.13 -23.20
C SER A 193 -5.25 -14.22 -24.43
N VAL A 194 -5.84 -13.11 -24.85
CA VAL A 194 -6.72 -13.05 -26.04
C VAL A 194 -5.91 -12.98 -27.32
N ASN A 195 -4.79 -12.25 -27.32
CA ASN A 195 -4.00 -11.97 -28.53
C ASN A 195 -2.85 -12.96 -28.77
N THR A 196 -2.45 -13.77 -27.77
CA THR A 196 -1.44 -14.82 -27.94
C THR A 196 -2.10 -16.16 -28.24
N HIS A 197 -2.23 -16.47 -29.54
CA HIS A 197 -2.67 -17.78 -29.99
C HIS A 197 -1.62 -18.86 -29.70
N GLY A 198 -1.80 -19.64 -28.63
CA GLY A 198 -1.36 -21.05 -28.62
C GLY A 198 -0.16 -21.48 -27.78
N SER A 199 0.36 -20.70 -26.83
CA SER A 199 1.44 -21.19 -25.93
C SER A 199 0.96 -21.77 -24.60
N GLY A 200 -0.29 -21.53 -24.19
CA GLY A 200 -0.83 -21.99 -22.90
C GLY A 200 -0.15 -21.36 -21.67
N THR A 201 0.78 -20.43 -21.87
CA THR A 201 1.50 -19.70 -20.82
C THR A 201 0.87 -18.32 -20.64
N ILE A 202 0.41 -18.04 -19.42
CA ILE A 202 -0.02 -16.68 -19.01
C ILE A 202 1.26 -15.92 -18.63
N PRO A 203 1.65 -14.87 -19.36
CA PRO A 203 2.80 -14.07 -18.96
C PRO A 203 2.45 -13.31 -17.69
N ILE A 204 3.16 -13.63 -16.61
CA ILE A 204 3.06 -12.87 -15.36
C ILE A 204 3.86 -11.58 -15.55
N PRO A 205 3.24 -10.40 -15.38
CA PRO A 205 3.93 -9.13 -15.55
C PRO A 205 5.05 -8.98 -14.51
N ALA A 206 6.05 -8.16 -14.83
CA ALA A 206 7.13 -7.89 -13.89
C ALA A 206 6.57 -7.27 -12.59
N PRO A 207 7.08 -7.67 -11.40
CA PRO A 207 6.55 -7.20 -10.13
C PRO A 207 6.74 -5.69 -9.90
N PHE A 208 7.67 -5.05 -10.62
CA PHE A 208 7.97 -3.64 -10.53
C PHE A 208 8.00 -3.00 -11.92
N ARG A 209 7.53 -1.75 -12.00
CA ARG A 209 7.59 -0.93 -13.22
C ARG A 209 9.03 -0.57 -13.59
N ARG A 210 9.28 -0.34 -14.88
CA ARG A 210 10.57 0.16 -15.36
C ARG A 210 10.80 1.58 -14.83
N SER A 211 12.02 1.88 -14.39
CA SER A 211 12.42 3.25 -14.04
C SER A 211 12.61 4.09 -15.31
N GLU A 212 12.32 5.39 -15.22
CA GLU A 212 12.45 6.36 -16.32
C GLU A 212 13.93 6.49 -16.80
N GLU A 213 14.91 6.07 -15.99
CA GLU A 213 16.37 6.17 -16.25
C GLU A 213 16.95 5.27 -17.36
N SER A 214 16.13 4.49 -18.07
CA SER A 214 16.64 3.55 -19.08
C SER A 214 16.87 4.16 -20.47
N GLU A 215 16.48 5.42 -20.72
CA GLU A 215 16.74 6.12 -21.99
C GLU A 215 17.92 7.11 -21.94
N GLU A 216 18.22 7.76 -20.82
CA GLU A 216 19.36 8.69 -20.73
C GLU A 216 20.73 8.00 -20.87
N ASN A 217 20.83 6.72 -20.50
CA ASN A 217 22.07 5.95 -20.68
C ASN A 217 22.32 5.46 -22.13
N LYS A 218 21.46 5.81 -23.10
CA LYS A 218 21.68 5.51 -24.53
C LYS A 218 22.21 6.70 -25.33
N SER A 219 22.08 7.94 -24.85
CA SER A 219 22.55 9.14 -25.57
C SER A 219 24.02 9.51 -25.30
N GLU A 220 24.69 8.86 -24.33
CA GLU A 220 26.13 9.06 -24.05
C GLU A 220 27.06 8.05 -24.75
N LYS A 221 26.53 7.25 -25.71
CA LYS A 221 27.33 6.31 -26.51
C LYS A 221 27.08 6.47 -28.01
N GLU A 222 27.30 7.67 -28.55
CA GLU A 222 27.65 7.89 -29.96
C GLU A 222 28.76 8.95 -30.08
#